data_AF-A0A7S3STW5-F1
#
_entry.id   AF-A0A7S3STW5-F1
#
_cell.length_a   1.000
_cell.length_b   1.000
_cell.length_c   1.000
_cell.angle_alpha   90.00
_cell.angle_beta   90.00
_cell.angle_gamma   90.00
#
_symmetry.space_group_name_H-M   'P 1'
#
loop_
_entity.id
_entity.type
_entity.pdbx_description
1 polymer ?
#
loop_
_entity_poly.entity_id
_entity_poly.type
_entity_poly.pdbx_seq_one_letter_code
_entity_poly.pdbx_strand_id
1 'polypeptide(L)'
;MMVLGRDAAGNPWPPPLPRELCEPIGFFGGPNDDNLRLLREANVTAAPMVEPAAGDAAARRGEGGGHGQQRQPTVLCLMYTMETQHATSVRAARETWAGGCDGFLAFSTRSDPRLPAIALPHVGPEAYDNMWQKIRSMWTFVSKHYVRDFDYFIIGGEDLYILPGNLRAYLATVGSPDQVHFLGRRFKGRGRSNYFNSGGAGYVLSRAALERLAPLLNTKQCGALAHTSMEDVMVAQCLRKALGVNISDTRDAQGRERFHPFSPGTHYNWRPPKPGKPADWYEEYNREWGIKYGRECCAPDSVSFHYIKKPAMVRHLHALLYDCGERGTPAPPSPPLGSVGASAGSPLHLPQTGAAEPSSAVARRLGVGRHARMWRASLGARRQRPSQVA
;
A
#
# COMPACT_ATOMS: atom_id res chain seq x y z
N MET A 1 -11.84 5.04 -7.62
CA MET A 1 -10.70 4.12 -7.45
C MET A 1 -9.47 4.78 -8.06
N MET A 2 -8.33 4.79 -7.38
CA MET A 2 -7.09 5.19 -8.06
C MET A 2 -6.67 4.03 -8.95
N VAL A 3 -6.43 4.30 -10.23
CA VAL A 3 -6.01 3.30 -11.22
C VAL A 3 -4.56 3.62 -11.58
N LEU A 4 -3.68 2.72 -11.15
CA LEU A 4 -2.26 2.54 -11.49
C LEU A 4 -1.45 3.77 -11.90
N GLY A 5 -0.57 4.21 -10.99
CA GLY A 5 0.72 4.81 -11.32
C GLY A 5 0.71 6.17 -12.00
N ARG A 6 -0.46 6.72 -12.37
CA ARG A 6 -0.58 8.02 -13.04
C ARG A 6 -1.79 8.83 -12.56
N ASP A 7 -1.65 10.16 -12.59
CA ASP A 7 -2.76 11.08 -12.34
C ASP A 7 -3.64 11.30 -13.59
N ALA A 8 -4.69 12.11 -13.48
CA ALA A 8 -5.59 12.42 -14.59
C ALA A 8 -4.91 13.18 -15.76
N ALA A 9 -3.71 13.73 -15.54
CA ALA A 9 -2.88 14.38 -16.56
C ALA A 9 -1.80 13.44 -17.12
N GLY A 10 -1.75 12.18 -16.67
CA GLY A 10 -0.77 11.17 -17.11
C GLY A 10 0.60 11.28 -16.42
N ASN A 11 0.78 12.15 -15.43
CA ASN A 11 2.04 12.24 -14.69
C ASN A 11 2.20 11.03 -13.76
N PRO A 12 3.44 10.57 -13.48
CA PRO A 12 3.67 9.53 -12.48
C PRO A 12 3.03 9.86 -11.13
N TRP A 13 2.37 8.87 -10.55
CA TRP A 13 1.72 8.97 -9.25
C TRP A 13 2.11 7.74 -8.39
N PRO A 14 2.48 7.90 -7.11
CA PRO A 14 2.50 9.14 -6.32
C PRO A 14 3.53 10.18 -6.82
N PRO A 15 3.34 11.48 -6.52
CA PRO A 15 4.30 12.50 -6.89
C PRO A 15 5.60 12.31 -6.10
N PRO A 16 6.77 12.68 -6.66
CA PRO A 16 8.02 12.66 -5.91
C PRO A 16 7.90 13.49 -4.63
N LEU A 17 8.40 12.96 -3.52
CA LEU A 17 8.36 13.65 -2.25
C LEU A 17 9.50 14.69 -2.13
N PRO A 18 9.36 15.71 -1.26
CA PRO A 18 10.42 16.69 -1.02
C PRO A 18 11.73 16.03 -0.57
N ARG A 19 12.87 16.50 -1.09
CA ARG A 19 14.20 15.93 -0.81
C ARG A 19 14.62 16.09 0.65
N GLU A 20 14.03 17.03 1.36
CA GLU A 20 14.21 17.28 2.79
C GLU A 20 13.83 16.05 3.62
N LEU A 21 12.94 15.18 3.11
CA LEU A 21 12.62 13.90 3.76
C LEU A 21 13.75 12.87 3.68
N CYS A 22 14.76 13.09 2.82
CA CYS A 22 15.97 12.29 2.73
C CYS A 22 17.13 12.84 3.56
N GLU A 23 16.98 14.04 4.13
CA GLU A 23 18.02 14.60 4.98
C GLU A 23 18.18 13.74 6.24
N PRO A 24 19.40 13.64 6.80
CA PRO A 24 19.63 12.99 8.10
C PRO A 24 19.01 13.79 9.26
N ILE A 25 18.11 14.74 8.98
CA ILE A 25 17.53 15.69 9.90
C ILE A 25 16.15 15.15 10.32
N GLY A 26 16.12 14.47 11.46
CA GLY A 26 14.91 14.34 12.26
C GLY A 26 14.35 12.92 12.40
N PHE A 27 14.81 12.20 13.41
CA PHE A 27 14.01 11.78 14.57
C PHE A 27 14.99 11.22 15.63
N PHE A 28 14.70 11.42 16.92
CA PHE A 28 15.69 11.43 18.00
C PHE A 28 16.11 10.04 18.54
N GLY A 29 16.11 9.00 17.71
CA GLY A 29 16.68 7.69 18.08
C GLY A 29 15.98 7.02 19.27
N GLY A 30 14.71 7.37 19.52
CA GLY A 30 13.90 6.65 20.50
C GLY A 30 13.67 5.20 20.05
N PRO A 31 13.28 4.30 20.96
CA PRO A 31 13.06 2.89 20.65
C PRO A 31 11.95 2.63 19.60
N ASN A 32 11.12 3.64 19.31
CA ASN A 32 10.04 3.63 18.32
C ASN A 32 10.31 4.59 17.14
N ASP A 33 11.56 4.96 16.92
CA ASP A 33 11.97 5.76 15.76
C ASP A 33 12.06 4.86 14.51
N ASP A 34 11.70 5.36 13.34
CA ASP A 34 11.78 4.64 12.06
C ASP A 34 12.70 5.36 11.07
N ASN A 35 13.75 5.99 11.58
CA ASN A 35 14.77 6.66 10.76
C ASN A 35 15.53 5.68 9.83
N LEU A 36 16.25 6.24 8.87
CA LEU A 36 17.01 5.48 7.85
C LEU A 36 17.95 4.43 8.44
N ARG A 37 18.58 4.72 9.58
CA ARG A 37 19.47 3.76 10.24
C ARG A 37 18.68 2.54 10.69
N LEU A 38 17.56 2.72 11.36
CA LEU A 38 16.74 1.61 11.87
C LEU A 38 16.10 0.81 10.73
N LEU A 39 15.69 1.48 9.65
CA LEU A 39 15.21 0.80 8.45
C LEU A 39 16.29 -0.07 7.79
N ARG A 40 17.51 0.46 7.65
CA ARG A 40 18.67 -0.30 7.12
C ARG A 40 19.10 -1.43 8.06
N GLU A 41 19.09 -1.18 9.37
CA GLU A 41 19.45 -2.19 10.37
C GLU A 41 18.41 -3.31 10.48
N ALA A 42 17.13 -3.02 10.21
CA ALA A 42 16.07 -4.01 10.01
C ALA A 42 16.18 -4.77 8.68
N ASN A 43 17.13 -4.39 7.80
CA ASN A 43 17.44 -5.03 6.52
C ASN A 43 16.25 -5.09 5.54
N VAL A 44 15.36 -4.09 5.58
CA VAL A 44 14.18 -4.02 4.71
C VAL A 44 14.55 -3.39 3.37
N THR A 45 14.14 -4.03 2.27
CA THR A 45 14.26 -3.49 0.91
C THR A 45 12.88 -3.27 0.31
N ALA A 46 12.74 -2.31 -0.59
CA ALA A 46 11.49 -2.08 -1.32
C ALA A 46 11.65 -2.41 -2.81
N ALA A 47 10.88 -3.38 -3.28
CA ALA A 47 10.70 -3.59 -4.71
C ALA A 47 9.92 -2.40 -5.34
N PRO A 48 10.13 -2.09 -6.63
CA PRO A 48 9.50 -0.94 -7.27
C PRO A 48 7.97 -0.88 -7.10
N MET A 49 7.45 0.33 -6.90
CA MET A 49 6.02 0.61 -6.70
C MET A 49 5.15 0.21 -7.90
N VAL A 50 5.67 0.43 -9.11
CA VAL A 50 5.06 0.08 -10.39
C VAL A 50 6.18 -0.54 -11.21
N GLU A 51 5.96 -1.73 -11.74
CA GLU A 51 6.90 -2.30 -12.72
C GLU A 51 7.04 -1.30 -13.87
N PRO A 52 8.26 -0.98 -14.33
CA PRO A 52 8.39 -0.21 -15.56
C PRO A 52 7.55 -0.92 -16.63
N ALA A 53 6.60 -0.19 -17.22
CA ALA A 53 5.89 -0.68 -18.40
C ALA A 53 6.96 -1.24 -19.31
N ALA A 54 6.80 -2.48 -19.77
CA ALA A 54 7.72 -3.10 -20.71
C ALA A 54 7.87 -2.14 -21.90
N GLY A 55 8.90 -1.30 -21.86
CA GLY A 55 9.08 -0.23 -22.81
C GLY A 55 9.37 -0.86 -24.16
N ASP A 56 8.65 -0.41 -25.18
CA ASP A 56 9.13 -0.36 -26.56
C ASP A 56 9.89 -1.59 -27.06
N ALA A 57 9.34 -2.79 -26.83
CA ALA A 57 9.82 -3.98 -27.52
C ALA A 57 9.19 -4.04 -28.92
N ALA A 58 9.63 -3.16 -29.82
CA ALA A 58 9.57 -3.34 -31.27
C ALA A 58 10.43 -4.53 -31.77
N ALA A 59 10.78 -5.47 -30.88
CA ALA A 59 11.65 -6.61 -31.15
C ALA A 59 11.07 -7.90 -30.56
N ARG A 60 9.83 -8.25 -30.92
CA ARG A 60 9.34 -9.64 -30.86
C ARG A 60 8.60 -10.01 -32.16
N ARG A 61 9.33 -9.92 -33.27
CA ARG A 61 9.18 -10.86 -34.38
C ARG A 61 10.41 -11.74 -34.37
N GLY A 62 10.27 -12.91 -33.75
CA GLY A 62 11.30 -13.91 -33.61
C GLY A 62 10.73 -15.07 -32.81
N GLU A 63 10.50 -16.18 -33.51
CA GLU A 63 9.79 -17.38 -33.07
C GLU A 63 10.49 -18.11 -31.91
N GLY A 64 9.69 -18.83 -31.11
CA GLY A 64 10.14 -20.04 -30.41
C GLY A 64 10.12 -20.00 -28.87
N GLY A 65 9.27 -20.84 -28.27
CA GLY A 65 9.43 -21.33 -26.89
C GLY A 65 8.42 -20.84 -25.87
N GLY A 66 7.35 -21.62 -25.66
CA GLY A 66 6.36 -21.38 -24.61
C GLY A 66 6.90 -21.66 -23.21
N HIS A 67 7.31 -20.60 -22.51
CA HIS A 67 7.11 -20.49 -21.07
C HIS A 67 6.03 -19.44 -20.86
N GLY A 68 4.84 -19.88 -20.43
CA GLY A 68 3.73 -18.98 -20.12
C GLY A 68 4.18 -17.98 -19.05
N GLN A 69 4.44 -16.74 -19.47
CA GLN A 69 4.83 -15.66 -18.58
C GLN A 69 3.62 -15.40 -17.67
N GLN A 70 3.66 -15.92 -16.44
CA GLN A 70 2.55 -15.73 -15.49
C GLN A 70 2.35 -14.23 -15.29
N ARG A 71 1.13 -13.74 -15.53
CA ARG A 71 0.77 -12.34 -15.29
C ARG A 71 0.97 -12.03 -13.81
N GLN A 72 1.59 -10.89 -13.50
CA GLN A 72 1.78 -10.49 -12.10
C GLN A 72 0.42 -10.38 -11.37
N PRO A 73 0.36 -10.75 -10.07
CA PRO A 73 -0.85 -10.62 -9.26
C PRO A 73 -1.32 -9.16 -9.15
N THR A 74 -2.60 -8.93 -9.38
CA THR A 74 -3.26 -7.63 -9.15
C THR A 74 -3.78 -7.51 -7.71
N VAL A 75 -3.56 -6.35 -7.08
CA VAL A 75 -3.84 -6.14 -5.65
C VAL A 75 -4.75 -4.93 -5.43
N LEU A 76 -5.85 -5.14 -4.70
CA LEU A 76 -6.66 -4.08 -4.14
C LEU A 76 -6.31 -3.87 -2.66
N CYS A 77 -5.82 -2.67 -2.35
CA CYS A 77 -5.49 -2.23 -1.00
C CYS A 77 -6.69 -1.52 -0.35
N LEU A 78 -7.06 -1.97 0.85
CA LEU A 78 -8.24 -1.53 1.60
C LEU A 78 -7.80 -0.90 2.92
N MET A 79 -8.31 0.29 3.22
CA MET A 79 -8.07 0.98 4.49
C MET A 79 -9.38 1.17 5.25
N TYR A 80 -9.44 0.78 6.52
CA TYR A 80 -10.50 1.23 7.43
C TYR A 80 -10.04 2.50 8.18
N THR A 81 -10.90 3.53 8.19
CA THR A 81 -10.54 4.87 8.71
C THR A 81 -11.79 5.68 9.05
N MET A 82 -11.64 6.95 9.48
CA MET A 82 -12.74 7.88 9.75
C MET A 82 -12.55 9.20 9.00
N GLU A 83 -13.59 10.04 8.92
CA GLU A 83 -13.51 11.32 8.19
C GLU A 83 -12.43 12.26 8.73
N THR A 84 -12.16 12.17 10.03
CA THR A 84 -11.12 12.94 10.73
C THR A 84 -9.73 12.67 10.18
N GLN A 85 -9.56 11.58 9.42
CA GLN A 85 -8.27 11.09 8.93
C GLN A 85 -8.09 11.28 7.42
N HIS A 86 -9.09 11.87 6.75
CA HIS A 86 -9.05 12.18 5.32
C HIS A 86 -7.91 13.14 4.98
N ALA A 87 -7.76 14.21 5.74
CA ALA A 87 -6.73 15.23 5.50
C ALA A 87 -5.32 14.77 5.88
N THR A 88 -5.21 13.71 6.69
CA THR A 88 -3.96 13.22 7.28
C THR A 88 -3.57 11.85 6.69
N SER A 89 -4.03 10.75 7.28
CA SER A 89 -3.56 9.39 6.99
C SER A 89 -3.98 8.91 5.61
N VAL A 90 -5.24 9.15 5.20
CA VAL A 90 -5.73 8.76 3.87
C VAL A 90 -4.98 9.53 2.78
N ARG A 91 -4.74 10.82 3.01
CA ARG A 91 -3.96 11.66 2.09
C ARG A 91 -2.50 11.19 2.01
N ALA A 92 -1.87 10.90 3.14
CA ALA A 92 -0.50 10.42 3.19
C ALA A 92 -0.34 9.08 2.47
N ALA A 93 -1.24 8.12 2.71
CA ALA A 93 -1.27 6.85 1.97
C ALA A 93 -1.41 7.06 0.46
N ARG A 94 -2.35 7.93 0.06
CA ARG A 94 -2.58 8.29 -1.36
C ARG A 94 -1.36 8.92 -2.02
N GLU A 95 -0.62 9.76 -1.31
CA GLU A 95 0.60 10.44 -1.77
C GLU A 95 1.85 9.56 -1.64
N THR A 96 1.72 8.31 -1.18
CA THR A 96 2.83 7.37 -0.98
C THR A 96 2.44 5.97 -1.46
N TRP A 97 2.47 4.96 -0.58
CA TRP A 97 2.36 3.54 -0.90
C TRP A 97 1.09 3.13 -1.65
N ALA A 98 -0.04 3.84 -1.49
CA ALA A 98 -1.29 3.42 -2.10
C ALA A 98 -1.25 3.46 -3.64
N GLY A 99 -0.40 4.30 -4.23
CA GLY A 99 -0.20 4.35 -5.69
C GLY A 99 0.52 3.14 -6.27
N GLY A 100 1.14 2.31 -5.42
CA GLY A 100 1.77 1.06 -5.83
C GLY A 100 0.80 -0.12 -5.90
N CYS A 101 -0.42 -0.01 -5.36
CA CYS A 101 -1.47 -1.01 -5.52
C CYS A 101 -2.21 -0.82 -6.85
N ASP A 102 -2.78 -1.89 -7.42
CA ASP A 102 -3.61 -1.80 -8.63
C ASP A 102 -4.92 -1.06 -8.37
N GLY A 103 -5.39 -1.09 -7.12
CA GLY A 103 -6.46 -0.26 -6.64
C GLY A 103 -6.31 0.09 -5.16
N PHE A 104 -6.93 1.20 -4.75
CA PHE A 104 -6.99 1.62 -3.35
C PHE A 104 -8.37 2.19 -3.00
N LEU A 105 -8.91 1.77 -1.85
CA LEU A 105 -10.15 2.26 -1.26
C LEU A 105 -9.99 2.46 0.25
N ALA A 106 -10.41 3.64 0.73
CA ALA A 106 -10.54 3.92 2.14
C ALA A 106 -12.03 3.92 2.54
N PHE A 107 -12.40 3.07 3.49
CA PHE A 107 -13.76 2.98 4.02
C PHE A 107 -13.86 3.79 5.30
N SER A 108 -14.80 4.74 5.29
CA SER A 108 -14.85 5.84 6.25
C SER A 108 -16.27 6.12 6.72
N THR A 109 -16.42 7.07 7.64
CA THR A 109 -17.71 7.59 8.11
C THR A 109 -18.35 8.54 7.11
N ARG A 110 -17.54 9.18 6.25
CA ARG A 110 -17.99 10.05 5.15
C ARG A 110 -17.23 9.78 3.87
N SER A 111 -17.90 9.99 2.75
CA SER A 111 -17.25 10.00 1.44
C SER A 111 -16.56 11.35 1.22
N ASP A 112 -15.38 11.35 0.61
CA ASP A 112 -14.71 12.56 0.14
C ASP A 112 -14.42 12.40 -1.36
N PRO A 113 -15.03 13.21 -2.25
CA PRO A 113 -14.84 13.07 -3.70
C PRO A 113 -13.40 13.38 -4.16
N ARG A 114 -12.55 13.97 -3.31
CA ARG A 114 -11.15 14.29 -3.60
C ARG A 114 -10.20 13.13 -3.28
N LEU A 115 -10.68 12.14 -2.54
CA LEU A 115 -9.93 10.97 -2.09
C LEU A 115 -10.69 9.71 -2.50
N PRO A 116 -10.05 8.54 -2.60
CA PRO A 116 -10.76 7.28 -2.76
C PRO A 116 -11.42 6.83 -1.45
N ALA A 117 -12.09 7.75 -0.75
CA ALA A 117 -12.74 7.54 0.53
C ALA A 117 -14.26 7.41 0.37
N ILE A 118 -14.83 6.32 0.87
CA ILE A 118 -16.24 5.96 0.72
C ILE A 118 -16.87 5.83 2.11
N ALA A 119 -17.98 6.54 2.33
CA ALA A 119 -18.87 6.29 3.46
C ALA A 119 -19.46 4.89 3.32
N LEU A 120 -19.20 4.01 4.29
CA LEU A 120 -19.78 2.68 4.29
C LEU A 120 -20.56 2.44 5.57
N PRO A 121 -21.91 2.45 5.50
CA PRO A 121 -22.74 2.11 6.64
C PRO A 121 -22.47 0.70 7.15
N HIS A 122 -22.46 0.54 8.47
CA HIS A 122 -22.43 -0.74 9.16
C HIS A 122 -23.36 -0.68 10.38
N VAL A 123 -23.63 -1.84 10.99
CA VAL A 123 -24.47 -1.91 12.18
C VAL A 123 -23.73 -1.30 13.38
N GLY A 124 -24.42 -0.47 14.16
CA GLY A 124 -23.87 0.20 15.34
C GLY A 124 -22.98 1.41 15.04
N PRO A 125 -22.54 2.14 16.07
CA PRO A 125 -21.70 3.32 15.92
C PRO A 125 -20.29 2.98 15.41
N GLU A 126 -19.64 3.94 14.76
CA GLU A 126 -18.21 3.87 14.45
C GLU A 126 -17.41 3.95 15.77
N ALA A 127 -16.81 2.84 16.18
CA ALA A 127 -16.06 2.73 17.43
C ALA A 127 -15.07 1.55 17.37
N TYR A 128 -14.01 1.62 18.18
CA TYR A 128 -12.97 0.59 18.22
C TYR A 128 -13.51 -0.79 18.63
N ASP A 129 -14.45 -0.84 19.57
CA ASP A 129 -15.12 -2.07 19.99
C ASP A 129 -16.19 -2.56 19.00
N ASN A 130 -16.41 -1.85 17.87
CA ASN A 130 -17.34 -2.22 16.82
C ASN A 130 -16.66 -2.50 15.46
N MET A 131 -15.34 -2.67 15.44
CA MET A 131 -14.57 -2.89 14.22
C MET A 131 -15.06 -4.09 13.40
N TRP A 132 -15.52 -5.16 14.05
CA TRP A 132 -16.04 -6.33 13.34
C TRP A 132 -17.23 -5.98 12.42
N GLN A 133 -18.15 -5.11 12.84
CA GLN A 133 -19.30 -4.72 12.00
C GLN A 133 -18.85 -3.92 10.78
N LYS A 134 -17.85 -3.05 10.95
CA LYS A 134 -17.24 -2.30 9.85
C LYS A 134 -16.56 -3.21 8.84
N ILE A 135 -15.72 -4.12 9.31
CA ILE A 135 -14.96 -5.04 8.46
C ILE A 135 -15.89 -5.99 7.69
N ARG A 136 -16.94 -6.52 8.32
CA ARG A 136 -17.96 -7.33 7.62
C ARG A 136 -18.58 -6.56 6.46
N SER A 137 -18.90 -5.29 6.68
CA SER A 137 -19.50 -4.42 5.67
C SER A 137 -18.51 -4.16 4.54
N MET A 138 -17.23 -3.91 4.87
CA MET A 138 -16.16 -3.71 3.88
C MET A 138 -15.96 -4.96 3.01
N TRP A 139 -15.82 -6.14 3.61
CA TRP A 139 -15.67 -7.38 2.85
C TRP A 139 -16.89 -7.70 1.99
N THR A 140 -18.10 -7.45 2.50
CA THR A 140 -19.34 -7.60 1.71
C THR A 140 -19.35 -6.65 0.51
N PHE A 141 -18.98 -5.39 0.71
CA PHE A 141 -18.93 -4.38 -0.34
C PHE A 141 -17.88 -4.72 -1.39
N VAL A 142 -16.64 -5.04 -0.97
CA VAL A 142 -15.56 -5.38 -1.90
C VAL A 142 -15.88 -6.65 -2.66
N SER A 143 -16.45 -7.66 -2.00
CA SER A 143 -16.89 -8.88 -2.66
C SER A 143 -17.91 -8.59 -3.76
N LYS A 144 -18.92 -7.75 -3.46
CA LYS A 144 -19.97 -7.41 -4.41
C LYS A 144 -19.47 -6.59 -5.61
N HIS A 145 -18.48 -5.73 -5.40
CA HIS A 145 -18.13 -4.70 -6.38
C HIS A 145 -16.80 -4.92 -7.10
N TYR A 146 -15.84 -5.64 -6.50
CA TYR A 146 -14.46 -5.69 -7.00
C TYR A 146 -13.83 -7.09 -6.96
N VAL A 147 -14.54 -8.13 -6.49
CA VAL A 147 -13.93 -9.47 -6.30
C VAL A 147 -13.37 -10.06 -7.59
N ARG A 148 -13.97 -9.73 -8.73
CA ARG A 148 -13.56 -10.21 -10.06
C ARG A 148 -12.52 -9.33 -10.72
N ASP A 149 -12.25 -8.14 -10.17
CA ASP A 149 -11.36 -7.16 -10.78
C ASP A 149 -9.91 -7.31 -10.28
N PHE A 150 -9.71 -7.95 -9.13
CA PHE A 150 -8.39 -8.11 -8.48
C PHE A 150 -8.16 -9.55 -8.04
N ASP A 151 -6.90 -9.96 -8.05
CA ASP A 151 -6.46 -11.30 -7.66
C ASP A 151 -6.37 -11.45 -6.14
N TYR A 152 -5.92 -10.38 -5.45
CA TYR A 152 -5.74 -10.35 -4.00
C TYR A 152 -6.21 -9.04 -3.37
N PHE A 153 -6.64 -9.13 -2.11
CA PHE A 153 -7.20 -8.03 -1.34
C PHE A 153 -6.47 -7.94 0.00
N ILE A 154 -5.76 -6.84 0.25
CA ILE A 154 -5.11 -6.57 1.54
C ILE A 154 -5.89 -5.51 2.30
N ILE A 155 -6.15 -5.76 3.59
CA ILE A 155 -6.85 -4.81 4.47
C ILE A 155 -5.96 -4.39 5.63
N GLY A 156 -6.13 -3.16 6.09
CA GLY A 156 -5.53 -2.65 7.31
C GLY A 156 -6.06 -1.29 7.72
N GLY A 157 -5.56 -0.81 8.87
CA GLY A 157 -5.92 0.50 9.42
C GLY A 157 -5.19 1.65 8.73
N GLU A 158 -5.57 2.86 9.12
CA GLU A 158 -4.94 4.10 8.66
C GLU A 158 -3.48 4.29 9.12
N ASP A 159 -3.00 3.49 10.06
CA ASP A 159 -1.62 3.44 10.55
C ASP A 159 -0.82 2.22 10.03
N LEU A 160 -1.35 1.53 9.02
CA LEU A 160 -0.63 0.51 8.26
C LEU A 160 0.14 1.16 7.09
N TYR A 161 1.41 0.79 6.95
CA TYR A 161 2.21 1.04 5.76
C TYR A 161 2.40 -0.27 4.99
N ILE A 162 2.12 -0.27 3.69
CA ILE A 162 2.26 -1.44 2.82
C ILE A 162 3.43 -1.19 1.85
N LEU A 163 4.20 -2.24 1.52
CA LEU A 163 5.18 -2.27 0.44
C LEU A 163 4.58 -3.06 -0.74
N PRO A 164 3.86 -2.42 -1.69
CA PRO A 164 3.07 -3.14 -2.69
C PRO A 164 3.91 -3.97 -3.66
N GLY A 165 5.12 -3.50 -4.01
CA GLY A 165 6.06 -4.25 -4.83
C GLY A 165 6.47 -5.57 -4.16
N ASN A 166 6.82 -5.52 -2.87
CA ASN A 166 7.16 -6.71 -2.09
C ASN A 166 5.94 -7.64 -1.93
N LEU A 167 4.75 -7.06 -1.71
CA LEU A 167 3.51 -7.83 -1.65
C LEU A 167 3.27 -8.60 -2.96
N ARG A 168 3.38 -7.95 -4.11
CA ARG A 168 3.21 -8.63 -5.42
C ARG A 168 4.26 -9.72 -5.65
N ALA A 169 5.52 -9.44 -5.34
CA ALA A 169 6.60 -10.41 -5.45
C ALA A 169 6.33 -11.64 -4.57
N TYR A 170 5.90 -11.44 -3.33
CA TYR A 170 5.50 -12.52 -2.44
C TYR A 170 4.29 -13.30 -2.97
N LEU A 171 3.22 -12.61 -3.38
CA LEU A 171 2.00 -13.26 -3.88
C LEU A 171 2.25 -14.11 -5.14
N ALA A 172 3.19 -13.69 -6.00
CA ALA A 172 3.61 -14.47 -7.16
C ALA A 172 4.21 -15.85 -6.78
N THR A 173 4.62 -16.04 -5.53
CA THR A 173 5.16 -17.31 -5.01
C THR A 173 4.13 -18.18 -4.28
N VAL A 174 2.95 -17.66 -3.94
CA VAL A 174 2.00 -18.34 -3.05
C VAL A 174 1.12 -19.35 -3.80
N GLY A 175 0.77 -19.07 -5.05
CA GLY A 175 -0.10 -19.93 -5.86
C GLY A 175 -1.18 -19.15 -6.60
N SER A 176 -2.21 -19.86 -7.10
CA SER A 176 -3.28 -19.22 -7.88
C SER A 176 -4.22 -18.40 -6.98
N PRO A 177 -4.66 -17.20 -7.39
CA PRO A 177 -5.69 -16.44 -6.68
C PRO A 177 -7.06 -17.13 -6.63
N ASP A 178 -7.27 -18.17 -7.43
CA ASP A 178 -8.49 -18.99 -7.43
C ASP A 178 -8.42 -20.13 -6.39
N GLN A 179 -7.29 -20.26 -5.68
CA GLN A 179 -7.16 -21.05 -4.47
C GLN A 179 -7.35 -20.19 -3.23
N VAL A 180 -7.85 -20.79 -2.16
CA VAL A 180 -8.17 -20.06 -0.93
C VAL A 180 -6.89 -19.79 -0.14
N HIS A 181 -6.47 -18.52 -0.12
CA HIS A 181 -5.34 -18.04 0.66
C HIS A 181 -5.79 -17.01 1.71
N PHE A 182 -5.35 -17.22 2.95
CA PHE A 182 -5.47 -16.28 4.07
C PHE A 182 -4.08 -16.03 4.67
N LEU A 183 -3.47 -14.92 4.26
CA LEU A 183 -2.05 -14.63 4.49
C LEU A 183 -1.91 -13.42 5.42
N GLY A 184 -0.91 -13.42 6.29
CA GLY A 184 -0.62 -12.27 7.14
C GLY A 184 0.33 -12.63 8.28
N ARG A 185 0.30 -11.82 9.34
CA ARG A 185 1.08 -12.07 10.57
C ARG A 185 0.37 -13.05 11.47
N ARG A 186 0.80 -14.31 11.45
CA ARG A 186 0.21 -15.36 12.30
C ARG A 186 0.39 -15.05 13.79
N PHE A 187 -0.69 -15.19 14.54
CA PHE A 187 -0.76 -15.18 16.00
C PHE A 187 -1.60 -16.33 16.54
N LYS A 188 -1.20 -16.80 17.74
CA LYS A 188 -1.96 -17.75 18.54
C LYS A 188 -2.38 -17.03 19.80
N GLY A 189 -3.60 -16.52 19.79
CA GLY A 189 -4.17 -15.81 20.92
C GLY A 189 -4.28 -16.70 22.16
N ARG A 190 -4.69 -16.10 23.28
CA ARG A 190 -4.96 -16.87 24.51
C ARG A 190 -5.98 -17.97 24.25
N GLY A 191 -5.61 -19.21 24.59
CA GLY A 191 -6.39 -20.43 24.32
C GLY A 191 -5.85 -21.25 23.14
N ARG A 192 -5.88 -22.58 23.26
CA ARG A 192 -5.16 -23.51 22.36
C ARG A 192 -5.61 -23.51 20.89
N SER A 193 -6.74 -22.88 20.57
CA SER A 193 -7.36 -22.91 19.25
C SER A 193 -7.68 -21.52 18.68
N ASN A 194 -7.00 -20.45 19.08
CA ASN A 194 -7.28 -19.11 18.53
C ASN A 194 -6.16 -18.64 17.60
N TYR A 195 -6.13 -19.19 16.38
CA TYR A 195 -5.17 -18.83 15.34
C TYR A 195 -5.77 -17.76 14.43
N PHE A 196 -5.03 -16.68 14.20
CA PHE A 196 -5.46 -15.56 13.37
C PHE A 196 -4.26 -14.85 12.72
N ASN A 197 -4.51 -14.07 11.69
CA ASN A 197 -3.53 -13.11 11.18
C ASN A 197 -3.79 -11.77 11.85
N SER A 198 -2.79 -11.09 12.42
CA SER A 198 -2.95 -9.80 13.09
C SER A 198 -3.56 -8.74 12.17
N GLY A 199 -4.66 -8.12 12.59
CA GLY A 199 -5.29 -7.02 11.87
C GLY A 199 -4.37 -5.80 11.78
N GLY A 200 -3.59 -5.53 12.82
CA GLY A 200 -2.62 -4.44 12.85
C GLY A 200 -1.54 -4.58 11.78
N ALA A 201 -1.01 -5.80 11.56
CA ALA A 201 -0.05 -6.04 10.49
C ALA A 201 -0.69 -6.05 9.08
N GLY A 202 -2.01 -5.99 8.99
CA GLY A 202 -2.77 -6.29 7.79
C GLY A 202 -2.76 -7.77 7.42
N TYR A 203 -3.76 -8.16 6.63
CA TYR A 203 -3.88 -9.51 6.10
C TYR A 203 -4.46 -9.50 4.69
N VAL A 204 -4.17 -10.58 3.96
CA VAL A 204 -4.52 -10.74 2.55
C VAL A 204 -5.51 -11.89 2.39
N LEU A 205 -6.54 -11.65 1.59
CA LEU A 205 -7.42 -12.68 1.04
C LEU A 205 -7.20 -12.77 -0.47
N SER A 206 -7.02 -13.99 -0.98
CA SER A 206 -7.18 -14.27 -2.42
C SER A 206 -8.62 -14.02 -2.87
N ARG A 207 -8.84 -13.82 -4.17
CA ARG A 207 -10.18 -13.80 -4.79
C ARG A 207 -11.06 -14.95 -4.33
N ALA A 208 -10.60 -16.20 -4.44
CA ALA A 208 -11.40 -17.35 -4.00
C ALA A 208 -11.73 -17.35 -2.50
N ALA A 209 -10.82 -16.88 -1.65
CA ALA A 209 -11.10 -16.72 -0.22
C ALA A 209 -12.22 -15.69 0.02
N LEU A 210 -12.17 -14.53 -0.65
CA LEU A 210 -13.19 -13.49 -0.48
C LEU A 210 -14.56 -13.91 -1.05
N GLU A 211 -14.59 -14.55 -2.22
CA GLU A 211 -15.84 -15.07 -2.82
C GLU A 211 -16.55 -16.06 -1.90
N ARG A 212 -15.80 -16.92 -1.20
CA ARG A 212 -16.37 -17.90 -0.27
C ARG A 212 -16.71 -17.30 1.10
N LEU A 213 -15.92 -16.33 1.57
CA LEU A 213 -16.13 -15.70 2.87
C LEU A 213 -17.36 -14.79 2.88
N ALA A 214 -17.54 -13.94 1.86
CA ALA A 214 -18.51 -12.86 1.90
C ALA A 214 -19.97 -13.31 2.12
N PRO A 215 -20.47 -14.39 1.48
CA PRO A 215 -21.82 -14.89 1.73
C PRO A 215 -22.04 -15.35 3.19
N LEU A 216 -20.96 -15.71 3.89
CA LEU A 216 -21.00 -16.25 5.25
C LEU A 216 -20.97 -15.16 6.33
N LEU A 217 -20.53 -13.95 6.00
CA LEU A 217 -20.34 -12.86 6.98
C LEU A 217 -21.64 -12.49 7.70
N ASN A 218 -22.81 -12.73 7.09
CA ASN A 218 -24.13 -12.48 7.67
C ASN A 218 -24.74 -13.65 8.44
N THR A 219 -23.98 -14.73 8.64
CA THR A 219 -24.45 -15.91 9.38
C THR A 219 -24.11 -15.84 10.86
N LYS A 220 -24.87 -16.59 11.68
CA LYS A 220 -24.55 -16.79 13.10
C LYS A 220 -23.17 -17.43 13.31
N GLN A 221 -22.76 -18.32 12.40
CA GLN A 221 -21.47 -19.02 12.47
C GLN A 221 -20.28 -18.06 12.44
N CYS A 222 -20.40 -16.98 11.67
CA CYS A 222 -19.40 -15.92 11.59
C CYS A 222 -19.68 -14.75 12.56
N GLY A 223 -20.59 -14.92 13.52
CA GLY A 223 -20.84 -13.90 14.54
C GLY A 223 -21.41 -12.60 13.95
N ALA A 224 -22.40 -12.69 13.06
CA ALA A 224 -23.00 -11.54 12.40
C ALA A 224 -23.51 -10.43 13.35
N LEU A 225 -23.88 -10.79 14.58
CA LEU A 225 -24.39 -9.86 15.59
C LEU A 225 -23.34 -9.45 16.64
N ALA A 226 -22.09 -9.89 16.49
CA ALA A 226 -21.05 -9.58 17.46
C ALA A 226 -20.55 -8.13 17.31
N HIS A 227 -20.29 -7.47 18.43
CA HIS A 227 -19.63 -6.17 18.51
C HIS A 227 -18.31 -6.40 19.22
N THR A 228 -17.20 -6.34 18.49
CA THR A 228 -15.86 -6.52 19.05
C THR A 228 -14.81 -5.77 18.22
N SER A 229 -13.72 -5.40 18.89
CA SER A 229 -12.49 -4.90 18.26
C SER A 229 -11.67 -5.98 17.57
N MET A 230 -11.93 -7.26 17.88
CA MET A 230 -11.16 -8.42 17.42
C MET A 230 -11.55 -8.87 16.01
N GLU A 231 -11.62 -7.94 15.06
CA GLU A 231 -12.06 -8.22 13.68
C GLU A 231 -11.23 -9.31 13.00
N ASP A 232 -9.93 -9.31 13.25
CA ASP A 232 -8.95 -10.25 12.72
C ASP A 232 -9.18 -11.69 13.20
N VAL A 233 -9.48 -11.83 14.50
CA VAL A 233 -9.90 -13.10 15.11
C VAL A 233 -11.24 -13.56 14.55
N MET A 234 -12.18 -12.63 14.31
CA MET A 234 -13.50 -12.97 13.77
C MET A 234 -13.41 -13.46 12.32
N VAL A 235 -12.59 -12.83 11.47
CA VAL A 235 -12.32 -13.30 10.10
C VAL A 235 -11.69 -14.69 10.12
N ALA A 236 -10.63 -14.88 10.91
CA ALA A 236 -9.95 -16.16 11.02
C ALA A 236 -10.87 -17.27 11.53
N GLN A 237 -11.70 -16.96 12.53
CA GLN A 237 -12.70 -17.88 13.05
C GLN A 237 -13.75 -18.26 12.00
N CYS A 238 -14.26 -17.29 11.24
CA CYS A 238 -15.25 -17.53 10.19
C CYS A 238 -14.68 -18.43 9.09
N LEU A 239 -13.51 -18.07 8.53
CA LEU A 239 -12.81 -18.86 7.52
C LEU A 239 -12.56 -20.31 7.98
N ARG A 240 -12.08 -20.48 9.22
CA ARG A 240 -11.81 -21.81 9.75
C ARG A 240 -13.07 -22.62 10.01
N LYS A 241 -14.08 -22.04 10.68
CA LYS A 241 -15.29 -22.77 11.08
C LYS A 241 -16.17 -23.11 9.89
N ALA A 242 -16.26 -22.23 8.89
CA ALA A 242 -17.18 -22.39 7.78
C ALA A 242 -16.53 -23.00 6.54
N LEU A 243 -15.21 -22.81 6.34
CA LEU A 243 -14.51 -23.26 5.13
C LEU A 243 -13.33 -24.20 5.41
N GLY A 244 -13.00 -24.48 6.68
CA GLY A 244 -11.85 -25.31 7.05
C GLY A 244 -10.49 -24.69 6.73
N VAL A 245 -10.45 -23.37 6.49
CA VAL A 245 -9.23 -22.64 6.09
C VAL A 245 -8.41 -22.28 7.33
N ASN A 246 -7.14 -22.66 7.35
CA ASN A 246 -6.19 -22.33 8.41
C ASN A 246 -5.24 -21.19 7.99
N ILE A 247 -4.52 -20.63 8.96
CA ILE A 247 -3.49 -19.60 8.74
C ILE A 247 -2.28 -20.18 7.98
N SER A 248 -1.61 -19.34 7.18
CA SER A 248 -0.50 -19.76 6.31
C SER A 248 0.89 -19.29 6.75
N ASP A 249 1.90 -20.11 6.42
CA ASP A 249 3.36 -19.92 6.40
C ASP A 249 3.90 -18.67 5.65
N THR A 250 3.68 -17.41 6.06
CA THR A 250 4.13 -16.20 5.33
C THR A 250 5.59 -15.75 5.55
N ARG A 251 6.39 -16.46 6.36
CA ARG A 251 7.80 -16.09 6.59
C ARG A 251 8.66 -16.38 5.36
N ASP A 252 9.80 -15.72 5.29
CA ASP A 252 10.82 -16.07 4.30
C ASP A 252 11.52 -17.40 4.61
N ALA A 253 12.42 -17.83 3.72
CA ALA A 253 13.17 -19.08 3.87
C ALA A 253 14.07 -19.11 5.12
N GLN A 254 14.39 -17.96 5.70
CA GLN A 254 15.17 -17.84 6.94
C GLN A 254 14.27 -17.79 8.18
N GLY A 255 12.93 -17.87 8.03
CA GLY A 255 11.97 -17.78 9.12
C GLY A 255 11.77 -16.36 9.65
N ARG A 256 12.05 -15.32 8.84
CA ARG A 256 11.81 -13.91 9.17
C ARG A 256 10.42 -13.48 8.71
N GLU A 257 9.81 -12.57 9.46
CA GLU A 257 8.44 -12.15 9.22
C GLU A 257 8.30 -11.17 8.04
N ARG A 258 7.18 -11.27 7.33
CA ARG A 258 6.80 -10.33 6.25
C ARG A 258 5.80 -9.27 6.69
N PHE A 259 4.89 -9.64 7.56
CA PHE A 259 3.79 -8.79 8.01
C PHE A 259 4.09 -8.38 9.45
N HIS A 260 4.17 -7.07 9.73
CA HIS A 260 4.72 -6.59 10.99
C HIS A 260 3.68 -5.84 11.83
N PRO A 261 3.38 -6.29 13.06
CA PRO A 261 2.42 -5.65 13.97
C PRO A 261 2.98 -4.39 14.66
N PHE A 262 4.25 -4.06 14.39
CA PHE A 262 4.91 -2.84 14.84
C PHE A 262 5.67 -2.18 13.69
N SER A 263 6.29 -1.03 13.98
CA SER A 263 7.14 -0.32 13.04
C SER A 263 8.51 -1.01 12.87
N PRO A 264 9.27 -0.72 11.80
CA PRO A 264 10.60 -1.30 11.58
C PRO A 264 11.53 -1.12 12.78
N GLY A 265 11.59 0.09 13.36
CA GLY A 265 12.46 0.39 14.50
C GLY A 265 12.06 -0.36 15.76
N THR A 266 10.75 -0.48 16.04
CA THR A 266 10.27 -1.27 17.17
C THR A 266 10.65 -2.75 17.00
N HIS A 267 10.50 -3.32 15.80
CA HIS A 267 10.90 -4.72 15.55
C HIS A 267 12.40 -4.95 15.71
N TYR A 268 13.23 -4.02 15.21
CA TYR A 268 14.66 -4.10 15.35
C TYR A 268 15.11 -4.00 16.82
N ASN A 269 14.52 -3.07 17.57
CA ASN A 269 14.88 -2.79 18.97
C ASN A 269 14.22 -3.73 19.98
N TRP A 270 13.18 -4.49 19.60
CA TRP A 270 12.49 -5.39 20.51
C TRP A 270 13.46 -6.41 21.11
N ARG A 271 13.35 -6.62 22.42
CA ARG A 271 14.11 -7.65 23.15
C ARG A 271 13.12 -8.41 24.03
N PRO A 272 13.33 -9.72 24.24
CA PRO A 272 12.51 -10.46 25.17
C PRO A 272 12.61 -9.86 26.58
N PRO A 273 11.56 -9.96 27.39
CA PRO A 273 11.59 -9.64 28.82
C PRO A 273 12.76 -10.34 29.51
N LYS A 274 13.29 -9.69 30.56
CA LYS A 274 14.38 -10.26 31.35
C LYS A 274 13.96 -11.62 31.95
N PRO A 275 14.91 -12.56 32.13
CA PRO A 275 14.63 -13.84 32.78
C PRO A 275 13.87 -13.67 34.09
N GLY A 276 12.83 -14.47 34.31
CA GLY A 276 11.97 -14.40 35.49
C GLY A 276 10.88 -13.33 35.45
N LYS A 277 10.77 -12.54 34.37
CA LYS A 277 9.58 -11.71 34.11
C LYS A 277 8.52 -12.50 33.33
N PRO A 278 7.22 -12.25 33.56
CA PRO A 278 6.17 -12.84 32.74
C PRO A 278 6.39 -12.50 31.27
N ALA A 279 6.14 -13.49 30.40
CA ALA A 279 6.14 -13.27 28.96
C ALA A 279 5.12 -12.16 28.62
N ASP A 280 5.50 -11.25 27.74
CA ASP A 280 4.55 -10.26 27.23
C ASP A 280 3.56 -10.93 26.25
N TRP A 281 2.52 -10.20 25.85
CA TRP A 281 1.52 -10.74 24.92
C TRP A 281 2.14 -11.13 23.57
N TYR A 282 3.21 -10.44 23.15
CA TYR A 282 3.85 -10.67 21.87
C TYR A 282 4.60 -12.01 21.91
N GLU A 283 5.37 -12.29 22.95
CA GLU A 283 5.96 -13.63 23.16
C GLU A 283 4.90 -14.72 23.31
N GLU A 284 3.84 -14.45 24.07
CA GLU A 284 2.74 -15.41 24.25
C GLU A 284 2.13 -15.80 22.90
N TYR A 285 1.87 -14.81 22.03
CA TYR A 285 1.22 -15.02 20.75
C TYR A 285 2.13 -15.66 19.71
N ASN A 286 3.45 -15.59 19.90
CA ASN A 286 4.46 -16.16 19.00
C ASN A 286 5.08 -17.47 19.50
N ARG A 287 4.65 -17.99 20.66
CA ARG A 287 5.31 -19.12 21.34
C ARG A 287 5.54 -20.36 20.46
N GLU A 288 4.65 -20.62 19.50
CA GLU A 288 4.72 -21.81 18.64
C GLU A 288 5.76 -21.70 17.51
N TRP A 289 6.14 -20.49 17.09
CA TRP A 289 7.09 -20.27 15.98
C TRP A 289 8.32 -19.44 16.34
N GLY A 290 8.36 -18.85 17.54
CA GLY A 290 9.45 -18.01 18.02
C GLY A 290 9.44 -16.59 17.44
N ILE A 291 10.29 -15.72 18.00
CA ILE A 291 10.46 -14.34 17.56
C ILE A 291 11.92 -14.14 17.15
N LYS A 292 12.15 -13.68 15.93
CA LYS A 292 13.44 -13.11 15.52
C LYS A 292 13.48 -11.62 15.84
N TYR A 293 14.65 -11.10 16.15
CA TYR A 293 14.87 -9.72 16.58
C TYR A 293 16.21 -9.17 16.06
N GLY A 294 16.45 -7.87 16.24
CA GLY A 294 17.63 -7.22 15.68
C GLY A 294 17.64 -7.29 14.16
N ARG A 295 18.80 -7.56 13.56
CA ARG A 295 18.97 -7.64 12.09
C ARG A 295 18.17 -8.74 11.41
N GLU A 296 17.69 -9.70 12.20
CA GLU A 296 16.89 -10.84 11.74
C GLU A 296 15.39 -10.65 12.01
N CYS A 297 14.96 -9.51 12.58
CA CYS A 297 13.56 -9.27 12.91
C CYS A 297 12.61 -9.43 11.73
N CYS A 298 13.12 -9.09 10.55
CA CYS A 298 12.31 -8.67 9.44
C CYS A 298 12.89 -9.25 8.16
N ALA A 299 12.03 -9.81 7.31
CA ALA A 299 12.46 -10.28 6.00
C ALA A 299 12.83 -9.06 5.12
N PRO A 300 13.83 -9.15 4.23
CA PRO A 300 14.17 -8.06 3.33
C PRO A 300 12.99 -7.64 2.46
N ASP A 301 12.29 -8.61 1.92
CA ASP A 301 11.01 -8.48 1.23
C ASP A 301 9.83 -8.47 2.21
N SER A 302 9.91 -7.62 3.23
CA SER A 302 8.79 -7.31 4.15
C SER A 302 7.62 -6.70 3.38
N VAL A 303 6.39 -7.01 3.78
CA VAL A 303 5.16 -6.62 3.11
C VAL A 303 4.49 -5.42 3.77
N SER A 304 4.51 -5.34 5.10
CA SER A 304 3.77 -4.29 5.81
C SER A 304 4.31 -4.01 7.20
N PHE A 305 4.14 -2.77 7.67
CA PHE A 305 4.47 -2.32 9.02
C PHE A 305 3.34 -1.51 9.63
N HIS A 306 3.04 -1.79 10.89
CA HIS A 306 1.99 -1.13 11.65
C HIS A 306 2.53 -0.01 12.53
N TYR A 307 1.63 0.81 13.10
CA TYR A 307 1.95 1.98 13.92
C TYR A 307 2.73 3.09 13.21
N ILE A 308 2.61 3.19 11.90
CA ILE A 308 3.09 4.35 11.12
C ILE A 308 2.04 5.47 11.17
N LYS A 309 1.79 6.01 12.35
CA LYS A 309 0.61 6.84 12.66
C LYS A 309 0.64 8.25 12.11
N LYS A 310 1.83 8.85 12.01
CA LYS A 310 1.97 10.27 11.65
C LYS A 310 2.11 10.40 10.13
N PRO A 311 1.35 11.28 9.47
CA PRO A 311 1.49 11.54 8.02
C PRO A 311 2.93 11.90 7.59
N ALA A 312 3.67 12.59 8.45
CA ALA A 312 5.08 12.89 8.21
C ALA A 312 5.95 11.63 8.21
N MET A 313 5.69 10.68 9.12
CA MET A 313 6.41 9.40 9.18
C MET A 313 6.09 8.51 7.99
N VAL A 314 4.82 8.48 7.53
CA VAL A 314 4.43 7.76 6.31
C VAL A 314 5.22 8.27 5.10
N ARG A 315 5.31 9.60 4.93
CA ARG A 315 6.08 10.21 3.84
C ARG A 315 7.59 10.03 4.01
N HIS A 316 8.11 10.16 5.22
CA HIS A 316 9.53 9.94 5.51
C HIS A 316 9.93 8.50 5.18
N LEU A 317 9.21 7.50 5.71
CA LEU A 317 9.46 6.09 5.42
C LEU A 317 9.39 5.79 3.91
N HIS A 318 8.40 6.38 3.21
CA HIS A 318 8.32 6.25 1.75
C HIS A 318 9.53 6.85 1.04
N ALA A 319 9.91 8.07 1.39
CA ALA A 319 11.09 8.70 0.81
C ALA A 319 12.33 7.83 1.04
N LEU A 320 12.56 7.36 2.26
CA LEU A 320 13.70 6.49 2.59
C LEU A 320 13.75 5.19 1.78
N LEU A 321 12.58 4.63 1.44
CA LEU A 321 12.48 3.37 0.70
C LEU A 321 12.60 3.55 -0.81
N TYR A 322 12.10 4.66 -1.37
CA TYR A 322 11.90 4.81 -2.82
C TYR A 322 12.62 6.02 -3.45
N ASP A 323 12.80 7.11 -2.71
CA ASP A 323 13.31 8.38 -3.24
C ASP A 323 14.76 8.65 -2.83
N CYS A 324 15.14 8.19 -1.63
CA CYS A 324 16.46 8.39 -1.05
C CYS A 324 17.38 7.26 -1.52
N GLY A 325 18.13 7.49 -2.60
CA GLY A 325 19.17 6.56 -3.04
C GLY A 325 20.22 6.31 -1.96
N GLU A 326 21.06 5.28 -2.12
CA GLU A 326 22.13 4.93 -1.15
C GLU A 326 23.18 6.02 -0.88
N ARG A 327 23.08 7.19 -1.50
CA ARG A 327 24.08 8.25 -1.41
C ARG A 327 23.64 9.37 -0.50
N GLY A 328 24.22 9.38 0.71
CA GLY A 328 24.62 10.60 1.40
C GLY A 328 25.76 11.35 0.67
N THR A 329 25.77 11.35 -0.66
CA THR A 329 26.61 12.20 -1.50
C THR A 329 25.75 12.82 -2.59
N PRO A 330 25.77 14.15 -2.77
CA PRO A 330 25.06 14.77 -3.87
C PRO A 330 25.56 14.16 -5.18
N ALA A 331 24.64 13.80 -6.08
CA ALA A 331 24.98 13.45 -7.44
C ALA A 331 25.82 14.61 -8.03
N PRO A 332 27.00 14.36 -8.60
CA PRO A 332 27.71 15.42 -9.30
C PRO A 332 26.79 15.96 -10.41
N PRO A 333 26.78 17.29 -10.66
CA PRO A 333 26.05 17.83 -11.79
C PRO A 333 26.53 17.11 -13.04
N SER A 334 25.57 16.66 -13.86
CA SER A 334 25.86 16.07 -15.17
C SER A 334 26.84 16.98 -15.90
N PRO A 335 27.94 16.45 -16.45
CA PRO A 335 28.85 17.28 -17.21
C PRO A 335 28.05 17.93 -18.36
N PRO A 336 28.32 19.21 -18.68
CA PRO A 336 27.75 19.80 -19.88
C PRO A 336 28.14 18.90 -21.06
N LEU A 337 27.18 18.64 -21.95
CA LEU A 337 27.42 17.99 -23.23
C LEU A 337 28.44 18.81 -24.01
N GLY A 338 29.72 18.54 -23.78
CA GLY A 338 30.84 19.12 -24.50
C GLY A 338 31.08 18.32 -25.76
N SER A 339 30.69 18.90 -26.89
CA SER A 339 31.11 18.41 -28.20
C SER A 339 32.60 18.69 -28.42
N VAL A 340 33.37 17.59 -28.47
CA VAL A 340 34.43 17.27 -29.43
C VAL A 340 35.68 18.16 -29.46
N GLY A 341 36.80 17.58 -29.02
CA GLY A 341 38.14 18.06 -29.35
C GLY A 341 38.47 17.79 -30.83
N ALA A 342 38.96 18.82 -31.52
CA ALA A 342 39.53 18.72 -32.86
C ALA A 342 41.02 18.39 -32.77
N SER A 343 41.45 17.29 -33.39
CA SER A 343 42.86 17.04 -33.70
C SER A 343 43.26 17.79 -34.98
N ALA A 344 44.45 18.38 -34.98
CA ALA A 344 45.05 19.08 -36.10
C ALA A 344 45.45 18.14 -37.25
N GLY A 345 45.22 18.60 -38.49
CA GLY A 345 45.70 18.01 -39.75
C GLY A 345 45.17 18.78 -40.96
N SER A 346 46.02 19.63 -41.56
CA SER A 346 45.73 20.55 -42.67
C SER A 346 45.73 19.86 -44.07
N PRO A 347 45.61 20.59 -45.21
CA PRO A 347 44.36 21.07 -45.82
C PRO A 347 44.22 20.62 -47.30
N LEU A 348 43.04 20.70 -47.93
CA LEU A 348 42.92 21.05 -49.36
C LEU A 348 41.47 21.30 -49.83
N HIS A 349 41.31 22.46 -50.45
CA HIS A 349 40.40 22.88 -51.52
C HIS A 349 38.87 23.05 -51.31
N LEU A 350 38.48 24.32 -51.36
CA LEU A 350 37.18 24.88 -51.77
C LEU A 350 36.89 24.60 -53.26
N PRO A 351 35.61 24.60 -53.69
CA PRO A 351 35.01 25.84 -54.19
C PRO A 351 33.58 26.12 -53.68
N GLN A 352 33.22 27.39 -53.88
CA GLN A 352 32.09 28.15 -53.36
C GLN A 352 30.74 27.90 -54.06
N THR A 353 29.71 28.46 -53.41
CA THR A 353 28.41 29.03 -53.89
C THR A 353 27.20 28.21 -53.41
N GLY A 354 26.07 28.78 -52.98
CA GLY A 354 25.57 30.15 -52.95
C GLY A 354 24.37 30.26 -51.99
N ALA A 355 23.95 31.50 -51.73
CA ALA A 355 22.97 31.90 -50.73
C ALA A 355 21.51 31.56 -51.09
N ALA A 356 20.65 31.42 -50.06
CA ALA A 356 19.29 32.00 -50.04
C ALA A 356 18.69 31.92 -48.62
N GLU A 357 18.20 33.07 -48.15
CA GLU A 357 17.47 33.30 -46.90
C GLU A 357 15.97 32.91 -46.99
N PRO A 358 15.22 32.91 -45.86
CA PRO A 358 13.95 32.20 -45.70
C PRO A 358 12.72 33.08 -45.95
N SER A 359 11.58 32.43 -46.25
CA SER A 359 10.25 33.06 -46.24
C SER A 359 9.32 32.35 -45.27
N SER A 360 8.61 33.19 -44.52
CA SER A 360 7.61 32.87 -43.52
C SER A 360 6.21 32.65 -44.13
N ALA A 361 5.34 32.11 -43.28
CA ALA A 361 3.94 32.54 -43.05
C ALA A 361 2.77 31.60 -43.44
N VAL A 362 1.74 31.75 -42.60
CA VAL A 362 0.29 31.51 -42.80
C VAL A 362 -0.23 30.10 -42.46
N ALA A 363 -1.42 29.87 -41.92
CA ALA A 363 -2.23 30.42 -40.82
C ALA A 363 -3.49 29.54 -40.70
N ARG A 364 -3.92 29.28 -39.45
CA ARG A 364 -5.32 29.24 -38.94
C ARG A 364 -6.45 28.35 -39.54
N ARG A 365 -7.30 27.95 -38.58
CA ARG A 365 -8.70 27.42 -38.61
C ARG A 365 -8.78 25.91 -38.86
N LEU A 366 -9.48 25.13 -38.04
CA LEU A 366 -10.92 25.20 -37.73
C LEU A 366 -11.25 24.84 -36.26
N GLY A 367 -12.40 25.31 -35.79
CA GLY A 367 -12.93 25.02 -34.45
C GLY A 367 -14.25 24.24 -34.47
N VAL A 368 -14.92 24.26 -33.31
CA VAL A 368 -16.27 23.73 -32.95
C VAL A 368 -16.25 22.24 -32.54
N GLY A 369 -16.85 21.79 -31.42
CA GLY A 369 -17.83 22.42 -30.54
C GLY A 369 -18.03 21.69 -29.21
N ARG A 370 -18.88 22.33 -28.40
CA ARG A 370 -19.21 22.12 -26.99
C ARG A 370 -20.14 20.92 -26.76
N HIS A 371 -20.06 20.29 -25.59
CA HIS A 371 -21.26 19.89 -24.82
C HIS A 371 -20.93 19.81 -23.32
N ALA A 372 -21.61 20.64 -22.54
CA ALA A 372 -21.74 20.55 -21.09
C ALA A 372 -23.16 21.00 -20.73
N ARG A 373 -23.89 20.24 -19.91
CA ARG A 373 -24.76 20.73 -18.81
C ARG A 373 -25.63 19.65 -18.15
N MET A 374 -26.00 20.00 -16.91
CA MET A 374 -26.99 19.45 -15.96
C MET A 374 -26.42 18.33 -15.07
N TRP A 375 -26.36 18.44 -13.74
CA TRP A 375 -27.40 18.90 -12.82
C TRP A 375 -26.86 19.67 -11.59
N ARG A 376 -27.56 20.72 -11.17
CA ARG A 376 -27.57 21.30 -9.82
C ARG A 376 -29.03 21.62 -9.46
N ALA A 377 -29.45 21.24 -8.25
CA ALA A 377 -30.15 22.06 -7.26
C ALA A 377 -31.05 21.20 -6.38
N SER A 378 -30.81 21.20 -5.06
CA SER A 378 -31.85 21.57 -4.10
C SER A 378 -31.22 21.94 -2.77
N LEU A 379 -31.32 23.23 -2.42
CA LEU A 379 -31.14 23.79 -1.08
C LEU A 379 -32.52 24.29 -0.66
N GLY A 380 -33.02 23.80 0.47
CA GLY A 380 -34.20 24.32 1.15
C GLY A 380 -33.83 24.60 2.60
N ALA A 381 -33.78 25.88 2.96
CA ALA A 381 -33.43 26.39 4.27
C ALA A 381 -34.56 26.20 5.31
N ARG A 382 -34.22 26.08 6.59
CA ARG A 382 -35.01 26.61 7.71
C ARG A 382 -34.10 27.13 8.84
N ARG A 383 -34.46 28.31 9.34
CA ARG A 383 -33.77 29.14 10.34
C ARG A 383 -34.11 28.72 11.78
N GLN A 384 -33.10 28.87 12.64
CA GLN A 384 -33.03 29.29 14.06
C GLN A 384 -34.33 29.47 14.88
N ARG A 385 -34.30 28.99 16.15
CA ARG A 385 -34.08 29.82 17.37
C ARG A 385 -33.83 28.95 18.63
N PRO A 386 -33.27 29.54 19.72
CA PRO A 386 -32.73 28.83 20.88
C PRO A 386 -33.65 28.89 22.12
N SER A 387 -33.43 28.01 23.10
CA SER A 387 -33.84 28.23 24.49
C SER A 387 -32.95 27.46 25.48
N GLN A 388 -32.76 28.11 26.61
CA GLN A 388 -31.88 27.85 27.75
C GLN A 388 -32.50 26.88 28.79
N VAL A 389 -31.61 26.36 29.66
CA VAL A 389 -31.79 26.01 31.10
C VAL A 389 -32.67 24.79 31.45
N ALA A 390 -32.04 23.72 31.93
CA ALA A 390 -31.99 23.28 33.34
C ALA A 390 -31.02 22.10 33.49
#